data_AF-A0A520G1M3-F1
#
_entry.id   AF-A0A520G1M3-F1
#
_cell.length_a   1.000
_cell.length_b   1.000
_cell.length_c   1.000
_cell.angle_alpha   90.00
_cell.angle_beta   90.00
_cell.angle_gamma   90.00
#
_symmetry.space_group_name_H-M   'P 1'
#
loop_
_entity.id
_entity.type
_entity.pdbx_description
1 polymer ?
#
loop_
_entity_poly.entity_id
_entity_poly.type
_entity_poly.pdbx_seq_one_letter_code
_entity_poly.pdbx_strand_id
1 'polypeptide(L)'
;ALYDVPQQTVDYHFIADSPVRVSALRSLGSYANLYAIECFMDELAELAGCDPVEFRLRHLADARARAVLQAAASMSGWAQRGEGGTGSGMGIGFGRYKNQAAYCAIVAKVDVEEKVRVAKVWIAVDAGAAVNPDGLVNQIEGGMLQSLSWTLKESVTWDDAGVSSCDWAHYPILGFDEIPEIEVHVMPQPDAPSLGVGEAAAGPTAAAVANAVAHALGLRARHLPLTGDRLAQAIASG
;
A
#
# COMPACT_ATOMS: atom_id res chain seq x y z
N ALA A 1 -17.85 -3.02 3.56
CA ALA A 1 -16.53 -2.41 3.78
C ALA A 1 -15.48 -3.50 3.95
N LEU A 2 -14.20 -3.11 3.95
CA LEU A 2 -13.08 -4.03 4.12
C LEU A 2 -13.01 -4.63 5.53
N TYR A 3 -13.37 -3.84 6.55
CA TYR A 3 -13.40 -4.20 7.97
C TYR A 3 -14.82 -4.20 8.54
N ASP A 4 -15.02 -4.98 9.59
CA ASP A 4 -16.28 -5.14 10.33
C ASP A 4 -16.50 -3.97 11.31
N VAL A 5 -16.75 -2.79 10.75
CA VAL A 5 -17.16 -1.60 11.51
C VAL A 5 -18.68 -1.44 11.38
N PRO A 6 -19.47 -1.57 12.48
CA PRO A 6 -20.92 -1.71 12.39
C PRO A 6 -21.66 -0.45 11.92
N GLN A 7 -21.08 0.73 12.13
CA GLN A 7 -21.68 2.02 11.77
C GLN A 7 -20.75 2.74 10.80
N GLN A 8 -21.20 2.95 9.57
CA GLN A 8 -20.41 3.57 8.50
C GLN A 8 -21.25 4.58 7.75
N THR A 9 -20.67 5.76 7.55
CA THR A 9 -21.20 6.77 6.62
C THR A 9 -20.11 7.02 5.59
N VAL A 10 -20.47 6.88 4.30
CA VAL A 10 -19.55 7.10 3.19
C VAL A 10 -20.17 8.14 2.28
N ASP A 11 -19.63 9.35 2.33
CA ASP A 11 -20.02 10.44 1.45
C ASP A 11 -19.08 10.50 0.25
N TYR A 12 -19.66 10.82 -0.90
CA TYR A 12 -18.92 11.00 -2.14
C TYR A 12 -19.39 12.28 -2.82
N HIS A 13 -18.42 13.10 -3.23
CA HIS A 13 -18.66 14.32 -3.98
C HIS A 13 -18.14 14.14 -5.41
N PHE A 14 -19.06 14.11 -6.38
CA PHE A 14 -18.70 14.11 -7.78
C PHE A 14 -18.40 15.53 -8.25
N ILE A 15 -17.20 15.74 -8.78
CA ILE A 15 -16.82 16.99 -9.43
C ILE A 15 -16.98 16.78 -10.94
N ALA A 16 -18.13 17.22 -11.48
CA ALA A 16 -18.45 17.06 -12.90
C ALA A 16 -17.54 17.91 -13.80
N ASP A 17 -17.25 19.14 -13.36
CA ASP A 17 -16.45 20.12 -14.10
C ASP A 17 -15.05 20.23 -13.48
N SER A 18 -14.17 19.28 -13.81
CA SER A 18 -12.76 19.33 -13.43
C SER A 18 -11.94 20.05 -14.52
N PRO A 19 -11.06 21.02 -14.17
CA PRO A 19 -10.14 21.63 -15.14
C PRO A 19 -9.09 20.63 -15.66
N VAL A 20 -8.92 19.50 -14.97
CA VAL A 20 -8.00 18.42 -15.36
C VAL A 20 -8.81 17.20 -15.83
N ARG A 21 -8.52 16.70 -17.03
CA ARG A 21 -9.10 15.46 -17.53
C ARG A 21 -8.57 14.28 -16.73
N VAL A 22 -9.47 13.50 -16.14
CA VAL A 22 -9.16 12.24 -15.45
C VAL A 22 -9.61 11.03 -16.27
N SER A 23 -9.01 9.87 -16.03
CA SER A 23 -9.38 8.59 -16.63
C SER A 23 -9.01 7.44 -15.69
N ALA A 24 -9.27 6.21 -16.12
CA ALA A 24 -8.85 5.02 -15.39
C ALA A 24 -7.32 4.93 -15.33
N LEU A 25 -6.78 4.96 -14.11
CA LEU A 25 -5.46 4.44 -13.76
C LEU A 25 -5.66 3.06 -13.10
N ARG A 26 -4.64 2.19 -13.12
CA ARG A 26 -4.72 0.88 -12.48
C ARG A 26 -5.09 1.04 -11.00
N SER A 27 -6.02 0.21 -10.52
CA SER A 27 -6.69 0.31 -9.22
C SER A 27 -7.76 1.40 -9.10
N LEU A 28 -8.04 2.17 -10.15
CA LEU A 28 -9.03 3.25 -10.14
C LEU A 28 -8.83 4.15 -8.89
N GLY A 29 -9.89 4.41 -8.12
CA GLY A 29 -9.79 5.13 -6.84
C GLY A 29 -9.28 4.30 -5.65
N SER A 30 -9.13 2.96 -5.77
CA SER A 30 -8.75 2.13 -4.62
C SER A 30 -7.32 2.33 -4.15
N TYR A 31 -6.40 2.80 -5.00
CA TYR A 31 -5.05 3.17 -4.57
C TYR A 31 -5.08 4.19 -3.42
N ALA A 32 -5.71 5.36 -3.66
CA ALA A 32 -5.78 6.44 -2.68
C ALA A 32 -6.70 6.08 -1.48
N ASN A 33 -7.83 5.42 -1.74
CA ASN A 33 -8.76 5.03 -0.68
C ASN A 33 -8.13 4.02 0.29
N LEU A 34 -7.43 2.99 -0.22
CA LEU A 34 -6.77 2.01 0.64
C LEU A 34 -5.56 2.61 1.36
N TYR A 35 -4.79 3.50 0.73
CA TYR A 35 -3.76 4.27 1.43
C TYR A 35 -4.36 4.98 2.65
N ALA A 36 -5.42 5.76 2.46
CA ALA A 36 -6.06 6.50 3.56
C ALA A 36 -6.65 5.56 4.63
N ILE A 37 -7.39 4.53 4.22
CA ILE A 37 -8.04 3.58 5.15
C ILE A 37 -6.99 2.82 5.96
N GLU A 38 -5.96 2.26 5.31
CA GLU A 38 -4.97 1.42 5.99
C GLU A 38 -3.98 2.21 6.83
N CYS A 39 -3.65 3.44 6.44
CA CYS A 39 -2.89 4.34 7.33
C CYS A 39 -3.72 4.71 8.56
N PHE A 40 -5.01 5.00 8.38
CA PHE A 40 -5.89 5.29 9.51
C PHE A 40 -6.09 4.06 10.42
N MET A 41 -6.17 2.85 9.86
CA MET A 41 -6.20 1.61 10.66
C MET A 41 -4.94 1.43 11.50
N ASP A 42 -3.78 1.87 11.00
CA ASP A 42 -2.52 1.85 11.76
C ASP A 42 -2.52 2.89 12.89
N GLU A 43 -3.05 4.09 12.63
CA GLU A 43 -3.25 5.13 13.67
C GLU A 43 -4.22 4.67 14.76
N LEU A 44 -5.33 4.00 14.38
CA LEU A 44 -6.28 3.44 15.34
C LEU A 44 -5.65 2.33 16.20
N ALA A 45 -4.78 1.50 15.61
CA ALA A 45 -4.05 0.47 16.34
C ALA A 45 -3.12 1.10 17.38
N GLU A 46 -2.38 2.14 16.99
CA GLU A 46 -1.49 2.91 17.88
C GLU A 46 -2.28 3.56 19.04
N LEU A 47 -3.39 4.24 18.74
CA LEU A 47 -4.25 4.84 19.75
C LEU A 47 -4.86 3.81 20.71
N ALA A 48 -5.13 2.59 20.23
CA ALA A 48 -5.62 1.48 21.03
C ALA A 48 -4.51 0.75 21.81
N GLY A 49 -3.24 1.11 21.64
CA GLY A 49 -2.09 0.39 22.22
C GLY A 49 -2.01 -1.06 21.73
N CYS A 50 -2.44 -1.33 20.50
CA CYS A 50 -2.53 -2.65 19.91
C CYS A 50 -1.55 -2.81 18.75
N ASP A 51 -0.98 -4.00 18.59
CA ASP A 51 -0.21 -4.32 17.39
C ASP A 51 -1.09 -4.13 16.12
N PRO A 52 -0.57 -3.53 15.03
CA PRO A 52 -1.37 -3.26 13.83
C PRO A 52 -1.90 -4.47 13.08
N VAL A 53 -1.23 -5.63 13.16
CA VAL A 53 -1.74 -6.89 12.57
C VAL A 53 -2.89 -7.40 13.42
N GLU A 54 -2.69 -7.47 14.74
CA GLU A 54 -3.72 -7.90 15.68
C GLU A 54 -4.95 -7.00 15.64
N PHE A 55 -4.75 -5.68 15.54
CA PHE A 55 -5.85 -4.72 15.45
C PHE A 55 -6.72 -4.97 14.21
N ARG A 56 -6.09 -5.20 13.05
CA ARG A 56 -6.81 -5.58 11.82
C ARG A 56 -7.53 -6.92 11.98
N LEU A 57 -6.90 -7.93 12.57
CA LEU A 57 -7.51 -9.24 12.81
C LEU A 57 -8.74 -9.15 13.72
N ARG A 58 -8.79 -8.24 14.70
CA ARG A 58 -9.99 -8.03 15.53
C ARG A 58 -11.19 -7.49 14.76
N HIS A 59 -10.94 -6.83 13.62
CA HIS A 59 -11.97 -6.20 12.77
C HIS A 59 -12.15 -6.93 11.42
N LEU A 60 -11.67 -8.17 11.30
CA LEU A 60 -11.81 -8.99 10.09
C LEU A 60 -12.38 -10.36 10.44
N ALA A 61 -13.64 -10.62 10.12
CA ALA A 61 -14.28 -11.94 10.28
C ALA A 61 -14.00 -12.89 9.10
N ASP A 62 -13.78 -12.37 7.88
CA ASP A 62 -13.53 -13.18 6.69
C ASP A 62 -12.24 -14.00 6.83
N ALA A 63 -12.37 -15.33 6.84
CA ALA A 63 -11.26 -16.25 7.04
C ALA A 63 -10.14 -16.11 5.98
N ARG A 64 -10.47 -15.80 4.72
CA ARG A 64 -9.48 -15.62 3.65
C ARG A 64 -8.72 -14.32 3.82
N ALA A 65 -9.43 -13.24 4.21
CA ALA A 65 -8.81 -11.96 4.56
C ALA A 65 -7.82 -12.10 5.72
N ARG A 66 -8.23 -12.81 6.79
CA ARG A 66 -7.37 -13.09 7.94
C ARG A 66 -6.15 -13.91 7.54
N ALA A 67 -6.34 -14.94 6.71
CA ALA A 67 -5.28 -15.84 6.29
C ALA A 67 -4.17 -15.11 5.49
N VAL A 68 -4.53 -14.24 4.54
CA VAL A 68 -3.51 -13.45 3.81
C VAL A 68 -2.75 -12.51 4.74
N LEU A 69 -3.45 -11.85 5.67
CA LEU A 69 -2.82 -10.93 6.63
C LEU A 69 -1.83 -11.66 7.54
N GLN A 70 -2.22 -12.82 8.06
CA GLN A 70 -1.37 -13.68 8.89
C GLN A 70 -0.18 -14.23 8.12
N ALA A 71 -0.37 -14.65 6.87
CA ALA A 71 0.71 -15.15 6.02
C ALA A 71 1.76 -14.06 5.77
N ALA A 72 1.37 -12.84 5.38
CA ALA A 72 2.30 -11.73 5.17
C ALA A 72 3.06 -11.36 6.45
N ALA A 73 2.37 -11.33 7.60
CA ALA A 73 3.00 -11.08 8.90
C ALA A 73 4.00 -12.18 9.29
N SER A 74 3.66 -13.46 9.03
CA SER A 74 4.56 -14.58 9.33
C SER A 74 5.81 -14.59 8.45
N MET A 75 5.64 -14.43 7.13
CA MET A 75 6.75 -14.46 6.16
C MET A 75 7.75 -13.33 6.39
N SER A 76 7.24 -12.16 6.78
CA SER A 76 8.09 -10.99 7.06
C SER A 76 8.79 -11.05 8.41
N GLY A 77 8.47 -12.04 9.26
CA GLY A 77 8.97 -12.08 10.63
C GLY A 77 8.44 -10.93 11.47
N TRP A 78 7.19 -10.48 11.24
CA TRP A 78 6.57 -9.30 11.88
C TRP A 78 6.72 -9.27 13.41
N ALA A 79 6.71 -10.42 14.07
CA ALA A 79 6.94 -10.52 15.52
C ALA A 79 8.31 -9.95 15.98
N GLN A 80 9.25 -9.78 15.04
CA GLN A 80 10.58 -9.21 15.24
C GLN A 80 10.71 -7.81 14.61
N ARG A 81 9.59 -7.12 14.36
CA ARG A 81 9.54 -5.76 13.79
C ARG A 81 10.40 -4.73 14.53
N GLY A 82 10.70 -4.97 15.81
CA GLY A 82 11.53 -4.11 16.64
C GLY A 82 10.82 -2.82 17.05
N GLU A 83 11.56 -1.92 17.67
CA GLU A 83 11.08 -0.57 18.01
C GLU A 83 11.14 0.35 16.78
N GLY A 84 10.21 1.29 16.72
CA GLY A 84 10.19 2.37 15.74
C GLY A 84 11.16 3.51 16.08
N GLY A 85 11.19 4.54 15.24
CA GLY A 85 11.98 5.76 15.48
C GLY A 85 13.48 5.60 15.25
N THR A 86 13.93 4.53 14.60
CA THR A 86 15.34 4.21 14.36
C THR A 86 15.83 4.60 12.96
N GLY A 87 14.96 5.20 12.13
CA GLY A 87 15.22 5.40 10.70
C GLY A 87 14.90 4.16 9.86
N SER A 88 14.75 2.97 10.46
CA SER A 88 14.26 1.76 9.79
C SER A 88 12.89 1.38 10.33
N GLY A 89 12.03 0.82 9.47
CA GLY A 89 10.71 0.38 9.91
C GLY A 89 10.08 -0.68 9.04
N MET A 90 9.11 -1.38 9.62
CA MET A 90 8.21 -2.26 8.87
C MET A 90 6.79 -1.74 8.99
N GLY A 91 6.00 -1.90 7.93
CA GLY A 91 4.60 -1.49 7.89
C GLY A 91 3.78 -2.49 7.10
N ILE A 92 2.50 -2.58 7.44
CA ILE A 92 1.56 -3.50 6.81
C ILE A 92 0.40 -2.74 6.16
N GLY A 93 -0.06 -3.25 5.03
CA GLY A 93 -1.27 -2.81 4.35
C GLY A 93 -2.07 -4.00 3.84
N PHE A 94 -3.39 -3.88 3.86
CA PHE A 94 -4.32 -4.90 3.40
C PHE A 94 -5.37 -4.32 2.44
N GLY A 95 -5.88 -5.15 1.53
CA GLY A 95 -6.92 -4.74 0.61
C GLY A 95 -7.60 -5.91 -0.08
N ARG A 96 -8.80 -5.65 -0.59
CA ARG A 96 -9.57 -6.56 -1.43
C ARG A 96 -9.95 -5.89 -2.73
N TYR A 97 -9.51 -6.44 -3.86
CA TYR A 97 -9.75 -5.85 -5.17
C TYR A 97 -11.26 -5.75 -5.45
N LYS A 98 -11.74 -4.52 -5.70
CA LYS A 98 -13.17 -4.17 -5.89
C LYS A 98 -14.10 -4.69 -4.79
N ASN A 99 -13.57 -4.95 -3.58
CA ASN A 99 -14.28 -5.59 -2.47
C ASN A 99 -14.93 -6.95 -2.82
N GLN A 100 -14.52 -7.58 -3.93
CA GLN A 100 -15.18 -8.78 -4.46
C GLN A 100 -14.19 -9.84 -4.96
N ALA A 101 -13.03 -9.43 -5.46
CA ALA A 101 -12.02 -10.30 -6.06
C ALA A 101 -10.86 -10.58 -5.08
N ALA A 102 -9.61 -10.62 -5.57
CA ALA A 102 -8.45 -11.06 -4.81
C ALA A 102 -8.21 -10.25 -3.52
N TYR A 103 -7.70 -10.95 -2.51
CA TYR A 103 -7.25 -10.38 -1.25
C TYR A 103 -5.72 -10.25 -1.30
N CYS A 104 -5.18 -9.15 -0.80
CA CYS A 104 -3.75 -8.90 -0.81
C CYS A 104 -3.33 -8.23 0.50
N ALA A 105 -2.35 -8.82 1.18
CA ALA A 105 -1.68 -8.23 2.34
C ALA A 105 -0.20 -8.07 2.01
N ILE A 106 0.34 -6.90 2.33
CA ILE A 106 1.72 -6.52 2.02
C ILE A 106 2.39 -6.02 3.28
N VAL A 107 3.58 -6.55 3.58
CA VAL A 107 4.51 -5.97 4.54
C VAL A 107 5.68 -5.37 3.79
N ALA A 108 6.03 -4.13 4.09
CA ALA A 108 7.21 -3.46 3.54
C ALA A 108 8.21 -3.17 4.66
N LYS A 109 9.50 -3.43 4.41
CA LYS A 109 10.62 -2.94 5.23
C LYS A 109 11.25 -1.75 4.52
N VAL A 110 11.40 -0.65 5.24
CA VAL A 110 11.97 0.60 4.72
C VAL A 110 13.11 1.08 5.59
N ASP A 111 14.05 1.75 4.95
CA ASP A 111 15.09 2.56 5.58
C ASP A 111 14.89 4.01 5.09
N VAL A 112 14.92 4.96 6.01
CA VAL A 112 14.67 6.38 5.75
C VAL A 112 15.88 7.19 6.15
N GLU A 113 16.53 7.76 5.13
CA GLU A 113 17.61 8.73 5.28
C GLU A 113 17.18 10.04 4.59
N GLU A 114 17.92 10.51 3.58
CA GLU A 114 17.50 11.63 2.72
C GLU A 114 16.28 11.27 1.86
N LYS A 115 16.12 9.97 1.54
CA LYS A 115 14.99 9.42 0.80
C LYS A 115 14.53 8.12 1.46
N VAL A 116 13.27 7.75 1.20
CA VAL A 116 12.73 6.44 1.58
C VAL A 116 13.28 5.38 0.62
N ARG A 117 13.98 4.38 1.15
CA ARG A 117 14.37 3.17 0.43
C ARG A 117 13.54 1.99 0.94
N VAL A 118 12.85 1.30 0.04
CA VAL A 118 12.20 0.03 0.38
C VAL A 118 13.21 -1.09 0.18
N ALA A 119 13.57 -1.76 1.28
CA ALA A 119 14.58 -2.81 1.27
C ALA A 119 13.97 -4.15 0.84
N LYS A 120 12.78 -4.46 1.36
CA LYS A 120 12.12 -5.75 1.12
C LYS A 120 10.61 -5.66 1.23
N VAL A 121 9.90 -6.43 0.42
CA VAL A 121 8.45 -6.53 0.41
C VAL A 121 8.02 -7.99 0.47
N TRP A 122 7.13 -8.32 1.39
CA TRP A 122 6.48 -9.63 1.49
C TRP A 122 5.01 -9.48 1.16
N ILE A 123 4.52 -10.32 0.26
CA ILE A 123 3.16 -10.22 -0.28
C ILE A 123 2.48 -11.57 -0.14
N ALA A 124 1.35 -11.60 0.56
CA ALA A 124 0.45 -12.74 0.55
C ALA A 124 -0.80 -12.38 -0.26
N VAL A 125 -1.14 -13.21 -1.24
CA VAL A 125 -2.26 -12.98 -2.15
C VAL A 125 -3.16 -14.20 -2.23
N ASP A 126 -4.46 -13.99 -2.04
CA ASP A 126 -5.48 -14.99 -2.32
C ASP A 126 -6.30 -14.54 -3.54
N ALA A 127 -6.14 -15.27 -4.65
CA ALA A 127 -6.86 -15.04 -5.90
C ALA A 127 -7.86 -16.16 -6.24
N GLY A 128 -8.26 -16.98 -5.27
CA GLY A 128 -8.97 -18.24 -5.55
C GLY A 128 -8.08 -19.21 -6.34
N ALA A 129 -8.65 -20.03 -7.22
CA ALA A 129 -7.86 -20.95 -8.04
C ALA A 129 -6.92 -20.19 -8.97
N ALA A 130 -5.61 -20.37 -8.77
CA ALA A 130 -4.58 -19.79 -9.62
C ALA A 130 -4.42 -20.63 -10.91
N VAL A 131 -4.93 -20.10 -12.03
CA VAL A 131 -4.85 -20.77 -13.35
C VAL A 131 -3.42 -20.81 -13.88
N ASN A 132 -2.70 -19.67 -13.77
CA ASN A 132 -1.29 -19.56 -14.09
C ASN A 132 -0.59 -18.88 -12.89
N PRO A 133 -0.01 -19.67 -11.96
CA PRO A 133 0.63 -19.12 -10.77
C PRO A 133 1.76 -18.14 -11.07
N ASP A 134 2.60 -18.43 -12.07
CA ASP A 134 3.72 -17.56 -12.46
C ASP A 134 3.21 -16.22 -13.03
N GLY A 135 2.22 -16.27 -13.93
CA GLY A 135 1.58 -15.07 -14.46
C GLY A 135 0.89 -14.23 -13.38
N LEU A 136 0.34 -14.87 -12.35
CA LEU A 136 -0.24 -14.20 -11.19
C LEU A 136 0.83 -13.49 -10.37
N VAL A 137 1.94 -14.16 -10.06
CA VAL A 137 3.08 -13.56 -9.35
C VAL A 137 3.58 -12.33 -10.10
N ASN A 138 3.80 -12.44 -11.42
CA ASN A 138 4.19 -11.31 -12.28
C ASN A 138 3.21 -10.12 -12.21
N GLN A 139 1.89 -10.37 -12.11
CA GLN A 139 0.90 -9.31 -11.96
C GLN A 139 0.98 -8.61 -10.61
N ILE A 140 1.23 -9.36 -9.54
CA ILE A 140 1.38 -8.84 -8.19
C ILE A 140 2.65 -8.02 -8.05
N GLU A 141 3.79 -8.54 -8.53
CA GLU A 141 5.07 -7.84 -8.52
C GLU A 141 4.99 -6.54 -9.33
N GLY A 142 4.47 -6.59 -10.56
CA GLY A 142 4.32 -5.41 -11.39
C GLY A 142 3.33 -4.38 -10.82
N GLY A 143 2.28 -4.84 -10.12
CA GLY A 143 1.33 -3.95 -9.43
C GLY A 143 1.93 -3.28 -8.21
N MET A 144 2.72 -4.03 -7.44
CA MET A 144 3.46 -3.51 -6.30
C MET A 144 4.51 -2.48 -6.74
N LEU A 145 5.34 -2.79 -7.75
CA LEU A 145 6.38 -1.88 -8.26
C LEU A 145 5.80 -0.58 -8.81
N GLN A 146 4.71 -0.67 -9.58
CA GLN A 146 4.03 0.52 -10.09
C GLN A 146 3.48 1.39 -8.94
N SER A 147 2.88 0.76 -7.93
CA SER A 147 2.41 1.48 -6.75
C SER A 147 3.54 2.06 -5.91
N LEU A 148 4.68 1.39 -5.83
CA LEU A 148 5.85 1.87 -5.13
C LEU A 148 6.37 3.16 -5.79
N SER A 149 6.40 3.19 -7.12
CA SER A 149 6.75 4.38 -7.92
C SER A 149 5.81 5.56 -7.63
N TRP A 150 4.48 5.33 -7.64
CA TRP A 150 3.48 6.35 -7.26
C TRP A 150 3.65 6.86 -5.83
N THR A 151 3.96 5.94 -4.92
CA THR A 151 4.02 6.26 -3.48
C THR A 151 5.27 7.06 -3.15
N LEU A 152 6.38 6.85 -3.86
CA LEU A 152 7.67 7.47 -3.53
C LEU A 152 8.05 8.67 -4.40
N LYS A 153 7.55 8.76 -5.64
CA LYS A 153 8.13 9.68 -6.64
C LYS A 153 7.12 10.38 -7.53
N GLU A 154 6.20 9.62 -8.11
CA GLU A 154 5.43 10.12 -9.24
C GLU A 154 4.41 11.18 -8.80
N SER A 155 4.48 12.34 -9.44
CA SER A 155 3.52 13.43 -9.26
C SER A 155 3.48 14.26 -10.52
N VAL A 156 2.27 14.62 -10.96
CA VAL A 156 2.11 15.62 -12.02
C VAL A 156 2.41 16.99 -11.43
N THR A 157 3.29 17.75 -12.09
CA THR A 157 3.64 19.12 -11.69
C THR A 157 3.04 20.14 -12.63
N TRP A 158 2.89 21.37 -12.14
CA TRP A 158 2.23 22.46 -12.84
C TRP A 158 3.04 23.75 -12.74
N ASP A 159 2.93 24.60 -13.76
CA ASP A 159 3.39 25.99 -13.78
C ASP A 159 2.31 26.89 -14.40
N ASP A 160 2.63 28.17 -14.64
CA ASP A 160 1.69 29.15 -15.22
C ASP A 160 1.20 28.78 -16.63
N ALA A 161 1.90 27.88 -17.33
CA ALA A 161 1.55 27.40 -18.67
C ALA A 161 0.77 26.07 -18.67
N GLY A 162 0.64 25.39 -17.53
CA GLY A 162 -0.09 24.14 -17.39
C GLY A 162 0.77 23.00 -16.81
N VAL A 163 0.61 21.79 -17.33
CA VAL A 163 1.39 20.62 -16.87
C VAL A 163 2.85 20.80 -17.28
N SER A 164 3.76 20.79 -16.30
CA SER A 164 5.20 20.91 -16.54
C SER A 164 5.93 19.57 -16.57
N SER A 165 5.36 18.51 -16.00
CA SER A 165 5.92 17.15 -15.98
C SER A 165 5.57 16.36 -17.25
N CYS A 166 5.96 16.85 -18.42
CA CYS A 166 5.57 16.29 -19.73
C CYS A 166 6.60 15.32 -20.35
N ASP A 167 7.68 15.00 -19.62
CA ASP A 167 8.73 14.08 -20.05
C ASP A 167 9.31 13.27 -18.88
N TRP A 168 10.18 12.31 -19.17
CA TRP A 168 10.79 11.43 -18.18
C TRP A 168 11.81 12.11 -17.26
N ALA A 169 12.34 13.28 -17.65
CA ALA A 169 13.25 14.03 -16.81
C ALA A 169 12.49 14.78 -15.69
N HIS A 170 11.27 15.21 -15.98
CA HIS A 170 10.42 15.97 -15.06
C HIS A 170 9.33 15.13 -14.38
N TYR A 171 9.08 13.90 -14.84
CA TYR A 171 8.20 12.91 -14.20
C TYR A 171 9.01 11.65 -13.82
N PRO A 172 9.67 11.63 -12.66
CA PRO A 172 10.52 10.51 -12.27
C PRO A 172 9.69 9.27 -11.92
N ILE A 173 10.10 8.13 -12.48
CA ILE A 173 9.59 6.80 -12.14
C ILE A 173 10.65 6.00 -11.39
N LEU A 174 10.23 4.93 -10.72
CA LEU A 174 11.12 4.02 -10.00
C LEU A 174 12.16 3.40 -10.94
N GLY A 175 13.45 3.50 -10.57
CA GLY A 175 14.56 2.90 -11.29
C GLY A 175 14.80 1.43 -10.92
N PHE A 176 15.61 0.73 -11.72
CA PHE A 176 15.99 -0.67 -11.45
C PHE A 176 16.81 -0.82 -10.17
N ASP A 177 17.61 0.18 -9.81
CA ASP A 177 18.42 0.23 -8.58
C ASP A 177 17.57 0.41 -7.31
N GLU A 178 16.28 0.67 -7.46
CA GLU A 178 15.34 0.92 -6.38
C GLU A 178 14.32 -0.22 -6.21
N ILE A 179 14.47 -1.29 -6.99
CA ILE A 179 13.65 -2.49 -6.86
C ILE A 179 14.02 -3.21 -5.55
N PRO A 180 13.06 -3.41 -4.63
CA PRO A 180 13.32 -4.13 -3.38
C PRO A 180 13.52 -5.63 -3.63
N GLU A 181 13.98 -6.35 -2.61
CA GLU A 181 13.74 -7.79 -2.57
C GLU A 181 12.22 -8.05 -2.48
N ILE A 182 11.70 -8.97 -3.30
CA ILE A 182 10.26 -9.27 -3.35
C ILE A 182 10.04 -10.75 -3.06
N GLU A 183 9.11 -11.04 -2.16
CA GLU A 183 8.66 -12.40 -1.87
C GLU A 183 7.13 -12.47 -1.97
N VAL A 184 6.62 -13.28 -2.90
CA VAL A 184 5.19 -13.47 -3.11
C VAL A 184 4.77 -14.88 -2.70
N HIS A 185 3.76 -14.96 -1.83
CA HIS A 185 3.09 -16.20 -1.46
C HIS A 185 1.65 -16.18 -1.98
N VAL A 186 1.35 -17.13 -2.87
CA VAL A 186 0.00 -17.35 -3.39
C VAL A 186 -0.72 -18.35 -2.50
N MET A 187 -1.81 -17.91 -1.86
CA MET A 187 -2.60 -18.77 -0.97
C MET A 187 -3.23 -19.92 -1.78
N PRO A 188 -3.10 -21.18 -1.33
CA PRO A 188 -3.65 -22.32 -2.05
C PRO A 188 -5.19 -22.36 -1.93
N GLN A 189 -5.89 -22.20 -3.05
CA GLN A 189 -7.36 -22.25 -3.13
C GLN A 189 -7.84 -22.99 -4.39
N PRO A 190 -7.43 -24.26 -4.61
CA PRO A 190 -7.68 -24.97 -5.88
C PRO A 190 -9.17 -25.19 -6.20
N ASP A 191 -10.01 -25.27 -5.16
CA ASP A 191 -11.46 -25.53 -5.31
C ASP A 191 -12.31 -24.25 -5.36
N ALA A 192 -11.69 -23.07 -5.22
CA ALA A 192 -12.37 -21.79 -5.27
C ALA A 192 -12.41 -21.22 -6.71
N PRO A 193 -13.42 -20.42 -7.09
CA PRO A 193 -13.41 -19.72 -8.37
C PRO A 193 -12.17 -18.83 -8.52
N SER A 194 -11.60 -18.78 -9.73
CA SER A 194 -10.52 -17.84 -10.05
C SER A 194 -11.00 -16.39 -9.97
N LEU A 195 -10.19 -15.52 -9.38
CA LEU A 195 -10.49 -14.11 -9.17
C LEU A 195 -9.54 -13.21 -9.98
N GLY A 196 -10.01 -12.00 -10.29
CA GLY A 196 -9.13 -10.96 -10.83
C GLY A 196 -8.06 -10.57 -9.81
N VAL A 197 -6.81 -10.47 -10.28
CA VAL A 197 -5.64 -10.16 -9.42
C VAL A 197 -4.91 -8.88 -9.85
N GLY A 198 -5.10 -8.45 -11.10
CA GLY A 198 -4.27 -7.44 -11.76
C GLY A 198 -4.20 -6.09 -11.06
N GLU A 199 -5.12 -5.73 -10.16
CA GLU A 199 -5.09 -4.43 -9.48
C GLU A 199 -5.02 -4.56 -7.95
N ALA A 200 -4.80 -5.77 -7.43
CA ALA A 200 -4.93 -6.09 -6.01
C ALA A 200 -3.79 -5.52 -5.14
N ALA A 201 -2.58 -5.39 -5.69
CA ALA A 201 -1.40 -5.00 -4.92
C ALA A 201 -1.26 -3.49 -4.69
N ALA A 202 -1.89 -2.64 -5.52
CA ALA A 202 -1.61 -1.21 -5.54
C ALA A 202 -1.92 -0.50 -4.20
N GLY A 203 -3.18 -0.50 -3.76
CA GLY A 203 -3.55 0.11 -2.49
C GLY A 203 -2.76 -0.41 -1.27
N PRO A 204 -2.67 -1.74 -1.06
CA PRO A 204 -1.91 -2.31 0.05
C PRO A 204 -0.42 -1.93 0.05
N THR A 205 0.20 -1.77 -1.13
CA THR A 205 1.61 -1.37 -1.24
C THR A 205 1.81 0.04 -0.70
N ALA A 206 0.99 1.01 -1.15
CA ALA A 206 1.10 2.40 -0.71
C ALA A 206 0.97 2.52 0.81
N ALA A 207 -0.02 1.84 1.37
CA ALA A 207 -0.26 1.79 2.81
C ALA A 207 0.89 1.14 3.59
N ALA A 208 1.37 -0.01 3.13
CA ALA A 208 2.46 -0.73 3.81
C ALA A 208 3.73 0.13 3.90
N VAL A 209 4.09 0.80 2.81
CA VAL A 209 5.25 1.71 2.76
C VAL A 209 5.03 2.91 3.69
N ALA A 210 3.87 3.55 3.65
CA ALA A 210 3.59 4.71 4.50
C ALA A 210 3.56 4.36 6.00
N ASN A 211 2.98 3.21 6.36
CA ASN A 211 2.99 2.70 7.73
C ASN A 211 4.42 2.31 8.18
N ALA A 212 5.27 1.86 7.25
CA ALA A 212 6.67 1.55 7.53
C ALA A 212 7.47 2.83 7.77
N VAL A 213 7.24 3.88 6.98
CA VAL A 213 7.83 5.22 7.20
C VAL A 213 7.38 5.79 8.54
N ALA A 214 6.10 5.65 8.88
CA ALA A 214 5.61 6.09 10.17
C ALA A 214 6.22 5.34 11.34
N HIS A 215 6.42 4.03 11.21
CA HIS A 215 7.18 3.26 12.19
C HIS A 215 8.64 3.73 12.27
N ALA A 216 9.28 3.99 11.13
CA ALA A 216 10.69 4.37 11.06
C ALA A 216 10.97 5.74 11.70
N LEU A 217 10.06 6.70 11.52
CA LEU A 217 10.27 8.10 11.89
C LEU A 217 9.40 8.58 13.07
N GLY A 218 8.36 7.85 13.46
CA GLY A 218 7.37 8.31 14.43
C GLY A 218 6.44 9.42 13.91
N LEU A 219 6.37 9.62 12.58
CA LEU A 219 5.54 10.65 11.97
C LEU A 219 4.61 10.08 10.88
N ARG A 220 3.39 10.61 10.79
CA ARG A 220 2.40 10.16 9.81
C ARG A 220 2.38 11.09 8.60
N ALA A 221 3.07 10.68 7.54
CA ALA A 221 3.03 11.40 6.26
C ALA A 221 1.69 11.14 5.56
N ARG A 222 0.92 12.21 5.30
CA ARG A 222 -0.43 12.15 4.70
C ARG A 222 -0.48 12.62 3.25
N HIS A 223 0.63 13.11 2.71
CA HIS A 223 0.72 13.69 1.38
C HIS A 223 1.65 12.84 0.50
N LEU A 224 1.06 12.13 -0.47
CA LEU A 224 1.79 11.34 -1.47
C LEU A 224 2.20 12.20 -2.68
N PRO A 225 3.35 11.94 -3.31
CA PRO A 225 4.38 10.95 -2.92
C PRO A 225 5.18 11.33 -1.66
N LEU A 226 5.78 10.30 -1.02
CA LEU A 226 6.64 10.36 0.16
C LEU A 226 8.09 10.74 -0.20
N THR A 227 8.25 11.91 -0.83
CA THR A 227 9.58 12.43 -1.21
C THR A 227 10.35 12.92 0.01
N GLY A 228 11.69 12.95 -0.08
CA GLY A 228 12.56 13.49 0.96
C GLY A 228 12.15 14.90 1.40
N ASP A 229 11.91 15.80 0.44
CA ASP A 229 11.47 17.18 0.71
C ASP A 229 10.17 17.25 1.50
N ARG A 230 9.18 16.42 1.16
CA ARG A 230 7.88 16.42 1.85
C ARG A 230 7.97 15.82 3.24
N LEU A 231 8.81 14.79 3.41
CA LEU A 231 9.08 14.23 4.73
C LEU A 231 9.84 15.23 5.60
N ALA A 232 10.84 15.92 5.06
CA ALA A 232 11.55 16.99 5.76
C ALA A 232 10.61 18.13 6.19
N GLN A 233 9.70 18.55 5.31
CA GLN A 233 8.65 19.53 5.64
C GLN A 233 7.73 19.02 6.76
N ALA A 234 7.30 17.77 6.69
CA ALA A 234 6.46 17.16 7.73
C ALA A 234 7.17 17.14 9.09
N ILE A 235 8.46 16.74 9.13
CA ILE A 235 9.29 16.75 10.34
C ILE A 235 9.42 18.17 10.91
N ALA A 236 9.65 19.18 10.06
CA ALA A 236 9.81 20.56 10.52
C ALA A 236 8.51 21.20 11.04
N SER A 237 7.36 20.65 10.67
CA SER A 237 6.03 21.17 11.03
C SER A 237 5.38 20.52 12.26
N GLY A 238 5.91 19.38 12.72
CA GLY A 238 5.44 18.64 13.89
C GLY A 238 6.27 18.94 15.13
#